data_AF-A0A4P9WJ61-F1
#
_entry.id   AF-A0A4P9WJ61-F1
#
_cell.length_a   1.000
_cell.length_b   1.000
_cell.length_c   1.000
_cell.angle_alpha   90.00
_cell.angle_beta   90.00
_cell.angle_gamma   90.00
#
_symmetry.space_group_name_H-M   'P 1'
#
loop_
_entity.id
_entity.type
_entity.pdbx_description
1 polymer ?
#
loop_
_entity_poly.entity_id
_entity_poly.type
_entity_poly.pdbx_seq_one_letter_code
_entity_poly.pdbx_strand_id
1 'polypeptide(L)'
;MQQKLKDRVTSLKRFVYVAQACVKYNNYNTLFEIVAGLNLGPVTRLKKTWKSLPKKYWDVWNDLNRIVSSESSYRVYRQSLRTQREKSGSGAILPYLGVNLSDLTFAEDGNPTYVGAGESKATPEPANQRTINFSKFRLVSSIMQNVLQLQQGEFDFKVDERVQHFLRVQWTSLDDAELYEHSRNVEARVTSTVG
;
A
#
# COMPACT_ATOMS: atom_id res chain seq x y z
N MET A 1 7.30 -23.52 5.22
CA MET A 1 6.46 -22.70 6.12
C MET A 1 6.79 -22.98 7.59
N GLN A 2 6.58 -22.02 8.49
CA GLN A 2 7.03 -22.11 9.90
C GLN A 2 6.00 -22.81 10.81
N GLN A 3 6.32 -24.01 11.27
CA GLN A 3 5.42 -24.83 12.11
C GLN A 3 5.46 -24.45 13.59
N LYS A 4 6.64 -24.05 14.10
CA LYS A 4 6.84 -23.75 15.53
C LYS A 4 6.48 -22.30 15.83
N LEU A 5 5.84 -22.06 16.98
CA LEU A 5 5.46 -20.71 17.43
C LEU A 5 6.65 -19.74 17.44
N LYS A 6 7.81 -20.17 17.96
CA LYS A 6 9.04 -19.36 18.02
C LYS A 6 9.48 -18.87 16.64
N ASP A 7 9.38 -19.72 15.63
CA ASP A 7 9.82 -19.39 14.27
C ASP A 7 8.81 -18.46 13.61
N ARG A 8 7.50 -18.67 13.80
CA ARG A 8 6.45 -17.74 13.34
C ARG A 8 6.61 -16.34 13.95
N VAL A 9 6.85 -16.25 15.27
CA VAL A 9 7.11 -14.97 15.95
C VAL A 9 8.37 -14.31 15.41
N THR A 10 9.41 -15.10 15.09
CA THR A 10 10.65 -14.58 14.51
C THR A 10 10.41 -14.01 13.11
N SER A 11 9.66 -14.71 12.26
CA SER A 11 9.26 -14.20 10.94
C SER A 11 8.40 -12.94 11.05
N LEU A 12 7.42 -12.90 11.97
CA LEU A 12 6.58 -11.72 12.18
C LEU A 12 7.41 -10.49 12.57
N LYS A 13 8.37 -10.65 13.50
CA LYS A 13 9.32 -9.58 13.87
C LYS A 13 10.12 -9.08 12.66
N ARG A 14 10.58 -9.99 11.80
CA ARG A 14 11.35 -9.65 10.59
C ARG A 14 10.49 -8.84 9.62
N PHE A 15 9.25 -9.24 9.34
CA PHE A 15 8.37 -8.47 8.46
C PHE A 15 8.06 -7.08 9.00
N VAL A 16 7.79 -6.94 10.31
CA VAL A 16 7.61 -5.62 10.94
C VAL A 16 8.86 -4.76 10.78
N TYR A 17 10.05 -5.35 10.96
CA TYR A 17 11.32 -4.64 10.78
C TYR A 17 11.57 -4.23 9.32
N VAL A 18 11.29 -5.11 8.36
CA VAL A 18 11.40 -4.80 6.92
C VAL A 18 10.44 -3.68 6.54
N ALA A 19 9.19 -3.73 7.00
CA ALA A 19 8.22 -2.65 6.76
C ALA A 19 8.67 -1.31 7.37
N GLN A 20 9.28 -1.33 8.56
CA GLN A 20 9.89 -0.13 9.14
C GLN A 20 11.07 0.39 8.28
N ALA A 21 11.90 -0.50 7.76
CA ALA A 21 12.97 -0.14 6.84
C ALA A 21 12.42 0.45 5.53
N CYS A 22 11.30 -0.07 5.02
CA CYS A 22 10.62 0.48 3.85
C CYS A 22 10.25 1.96 4.05
N VAL A 23 9.74 2.35 5.22
CA VAL A 23 9.50 3.77 5.55
C VAL A 23 10.81 4.57 5.54
N LYS A 24 11.87 4.03 6.18
CA LYS A 24 13.19 4.69 6.25
C LYS A 24 13.79 4.95 4.87
N TYR A 25 13.61 4.01 3.94
CA TYR A 25 14.12 4.11 2.57
C TYR A 25 13.09 4.64 1.58
N ASN A 26 12.03 5.33 2.04
CA ASN A 26 11.01 5.92 1.17
C ASN A 26 10.34 4.95 0.19
N ASN A 27 10.32 3.65 0.50
CA ASN A 27 9.61 2.64 -0.28
C ASN A 27 8.23 2.39 0.35
N TYR A 28 7.28 3.25 0.05
CA TYR A 28 5.92 3.12 0.56
C TYR A 28 5.15 2.00 -0.14
N ASN A 29 5.43 1.70 -1.41
CA ASN A 29 4.73 0.59 -2.08
C ASN A 29 4.93 -0.74 -1.34
N THR A 30 6.17 -1.10 -1.02
CA THR A 30 6.46 -2.35 -0.30
C THR A 30 6.00 -2.31 1.16
N LEU A 31 5.97 -1.13 1.79
CA LEU A 31 5.32 -0.97 3.09
C LEU A 31 3.84 -1.38 3.02
N PHE A 32 3.10 -0.86 2.03
CA PHE A 32 1.68 -1.20 1.83
C PHE A 32 1.52 -2.71 1.58
N GLU A 33 2.36 -3.31 0.74
CA GLU A 33 2.35 -4.75 0.45
C GLU A 33 2.54 -5.61 1.72
N ILE A 34 3.55 -5.30 2.54
CA ILE A 34 3.82 -6.06 3.77
C ILE A 34 2.68 -5.88 4.78
N VAL A 35 2.20 -4.64 4.98
CA VAL A 35 1.12 -4.38 5.94
C VAL A 35 -0.17 -5.06 5.49
N ALA A 36 -0.51 -5.01 4.20
CA ALA A 36 -1.65 -5.73 3.64
C ALA A 36 -1.52 -7.25 3.85
N GLY A 37 -0.36 -7.83 3.53
CA GLY A 37 -0.09 -9.26 3.71
C GLY A 37 -0.22 -9.72 5.17
N LEU A 38 0.29 -8.95 6.12
CA LEU A 38 0.16 -9.26 7.55
C LEU A 38 -1.26 -9.05 8.09
N ASN A 39 -2.07 -8.23 7.42
CA ASN A 39 -3.48 -8.01 7.74
C ASN A 39 -4.43 -9.04 7.07
N LEU A 40 -3.92 -9.96 6.26
CA LEU A 40 -4.73 -11.04 5.69
C LEU A 40 -5.32 -11.94 6.78
N GLY A 41 -6.54 -12.44 6.54
CA GLY A 41 -7.27 -13.33 7.45
C GLY A 41 -6.46 -14.53 7.97
N PRO A 42 -5.73 -15.28 7.11
CA PRO A 42 -4.84 -16.37 7.53
C PRO A 42 -3.76 -15.96 8.54
N VAL A 43 -3.29 -14.70 8.53
CA VAL A 43 -2.22 -14.21 9.41
C VAL A 43 -2.81 -13.61 10.69
N THR A 44 -3.82 -12.74 10.58
CA THR A 44 -4.43 -12.04 11.73
C THR A 44 -5.17 -12.97 12.70
N ARG A 45 -5.56 -14.17 12.26
CA ARG A 45 -6.17 -15.20 13.12
C ARG A 45 -5.17 -15.93 14.02
N LEU A 46 -3.86 -15.84 13.77
CA LEU A 46 -2.82 -16.52 14.56
C LEU A 46 -2.61 -15.86 15.92
N LYS A 47 -3.64 -15.89 16.79
CA LYS A 47 -3.69 -15.12 18.04
C LYS A 47 -2.55 -15.46 18.98
N LYS A 48 -2.05 -16.71 19.03
CA LYS A 48 -0.91 -17.05 19.89
C LYS A 48 0.36 -16.39 19.36
N THR A 49 0.60 -16.45 18.05
CA THR A 49 1.74 -15.76 17.39
C THR A 49 1.74 -14.26 17.66
N TRP A 50 0.59 -13.58 17.47
CA TRP A 50 0.46 -12.13 17.71
C TRP A 50 0.63 -11.76 19.19
N LYS A 51 0.07 -12.55 20.13
CA LYS A 51 0.25 -12.32 21.58
C LYS A 51 1.69 -12.51 22.04
N SER A 52 2.47 -13.36 21.37
CA SER A 52 3.88 -13.58 21.67
C SER A 52 4.82 -12.54 21.06
N LEU A 53 4.30 -11.56 20.31
CA LEU A 53 5.09 -10.46 19.78
C LEU A 53 5.43 -9.46 20.91
N PRO A 54 6.72 -9.13 21.17
CA PRO A 54 7.08 -8.17 22.21
C PRO A 54 6.54 -6.77 21.92
N LYS A 55 6.22 -6.01 22.99
CA LYS A 55 5.61 -4.67 22.93
C LYS A 55 6.29 -3.72 21.94
N LYS A 56 7.62 -3.66 21.92
CA LYS A 56 8.37 -2.79 20.99
C LYS A 56 8.05 -3.01 19.51
N TYR A 57 7.70 -4.23 19.11
CA TYR A 57 7.30 -4.53 17.73
C TYR A 57 5.82 -4.23 17.49
N TRP A 58 4.99 -4.34 18.52
CA TRP A 58 3.60 -3.87 18.46
C TRP A 58 3.51 -2.36 18.25
N ASP A 59 4.33 -1.60 18.95
CA ASP A 59 4.37 -0.13 18.80
C ASP A 59 4.74 0.24 17.36
N VAL A 60 5.80 -0.36 16.81
CA VAL A 60 6.20 -0.19 15.41
C VAL A 60 5.08 -0.63 14.46
N TRP A 61 4.47 -1.80 14.68
CA TRP A 61 3.39 -2.30 13.85
C TRP A 61 2.18 -1.34 13.82
N ASN A 62 1.81 -0.76 14.97
CA ASN A 62 0.71 0.21 15.06
C ASN A 62 1.04 1.49 14.29
N ASP A 63 2.28 1.99 14.39
CA ASP A 63 2.72 3.14 13.60
C ASP A 63 2.68 2.87 12.10
N LEU A 64 3.10 1.69 11.66
CA LEU A 64 3.03 1.29 10.25
C LEU A 64 1.59 1.24 9.74
N ASN A 65 0.65 0.69 10.52
CA ASN A 65 -0.78 0.70 10.18
C ASN A 65 -1.34 2.13 10.11
N ARG A 66 -0.92 3.01 11.01
CA ARG A 66 -1.31 4.43 10.98
C ARG A 66 -0.82 5.12 9.72
N ILE A 67 0.39 4.82 9.26
CA ILE A 67 0.96 5.40 8.03
C ILE A 67 0.14 4.97 6.81
N VAL A 68 -0.19 3.68 6.68
CA VAL A 68 -0.90 3.15 5.49
C VAL A 68 -2.41 3.29 5.54
N SER A 69 -2.96 3.83 6.63
CA SER A 69 -4.40 4.02 6.81
C SER A 69 -5.00 4.83 5.65
N SER A 70 -6.14 4.37 5.13
CA SER A 70 -6.93 5.07 4.12
C SER A 70 -7.74 6.25 4.67
N GLU A 71 -7.74 6.45 5.99
CA GLU A 71 -8.47 7.52 6.66
C GLU A 71 -8.14 8.90 6.08
N SER A 72 -9.20 9.69 5.86
CA SER A 72 -9.11 11.02 5.27
C SER A 72 -8.33 11.05 3.94
N SER A 73 -8.57 10.07 3.06
CA SER A 73 -7.85 9.90 1.79
C SER A 73 -6.34 9.77 2.00
N TYR A 74 -5.94 8.81 2.84
CA TYR A 74 -4.54 8.49 3.10
C TYR A 74 -3.73 9.67 3.65
N ARG A 75 -4.33 10.48 4.54
CA ARG A 75 -3.75 11.75 5.01
C ARG A 75 -2.35 11.59 5.61
N VAL A 76 -2.16 10.58 6.46
CA VAL A 76 -0.88 10.31 7.14
C VAL A 76 0.20 9.91 6.13
N TYR A 77 -0.12 8.97 5.23
CA TYR A 77 0.77 8.59 4.13
C TYR A 77 1.17 9.80 3.28
N ARG A 78 0.19 10.60 2.82
CA ARG A 78 0.46 11.77 1.98
C ARG A 78 1.33 12.81 2.69
N GLN A 79 1.11 13.02 3.99
CA GLN A 79 1.97 13.91 4.79
C GLN A 79 3.39 13.36 4.90
N SER A 80 3.55 12.06 5.18
CA SER A 80 4.86 11.41 5.25
C SER A 80 5.60 11.52 3.91
N LEU A 81 4.92 11.29 2.79
CA LEU A 81 5.46 11.39 1.45
C LEU A 81 5.98 12.80 1.14
N ARG A 82 5.19 13.84 1.45
CA ARG A 82 5.60 15.25 1.28
C ARG A 82 6.82 15.59 2.12
N THR A 83 6.80 15.26 3.41
CA THR A 83 7.92 15.51 4.32
C THR A 83 9.20 14.82 3.83
N GLN A 84 9.13 13.58 3.36
CA GLN A 84 10.31 12.87 2.87
C GLN A 84 10.83 13.45 1.56
N ARG A 85 9.94 13.92 0.69
CA ARG A 85 10.32 14.60 -0.54
C ARG A 85 11.07 15.90 -0.26
N GLU A 86 10.56 16.72 0.66
CA GLU A 86 11.23 17.96 1.08
C GLU A 86 12.62 17.70 1.67
N LYS A 87 12.78 16.62 2.43
CA LYS A 87 14.06 16.24 3.04
C LYS A 87 15.05 15.63 2.06
N SER A 88 14.57 14.79 1.15
CA SER A 88 15.42 13.98 0.27
C SER A 88 15.81 14.73 -1.00
N GLY A 89 15.15 15.84 -1.34
CA GLY A 89 15.40 16.57 -2.58
C GLY A 89 15.18 15.66 -3.79
N SER A 90 16.27 15.30 -4.47
CA SER A 90 16.30 14.36 -5.61
C SER A 90 16.45 12.88 -5.22
N GLY A 91 16.32 12.52 -3.93
CA GLY A 91 16.38 11.12 -3.50
C GLY A 91 15.21 10.27 -3.98
N ALA A 92 15.44 8.96 -4.20
CA ALA A 92 14.39 8.04 -4.64
C ALA A 92 13.25 7.90 -3.63
N ILE A 93 12.03 7.86 -4.15
CA ILE A 93 10.81 7.58 -3.41
C ILE A 93 9.95 6.64 -4.26
N LEU A 94 9.55 5.49 -3.70
CA LEU A 94 8.61 4.59 -4.35
C LEU A 94 7.22 4.75 -3.71
N PRO A 95 6.31 5.53 -4.32
CA PRO A 95 4.96 5.74 -3.78
C PRO A 95 4.10 4.49 -3.93
N TYR A 96 3.08 4.36 -3.07
CA TYR A 96 1.98 3.43 -3.33
C TYR A 96 1.09 3.99 -4.44
N LEU A 97 1.06 3.31 -5.59
CA LEU A 97 0.37 3.79 -6.78
C LEU A 97 -1.16 3.80 -6.64
N GLY A 98 -1.73 2.94 -5.79
CA GLY A 98 -3.19 2.87 -5.59
C GLY A 98 -3.81 4.20 -5.23
N VAL A 99 -3.12 5.02 -4.43
CA VAL A 99 -3.58 6.37 -4.04
C VAL A 99 -3.65 7.31 -5.25
N ASN A 100 -2.62 7.31 -6.10
CA ASN A 100 -2.59 8.15 -7.29
C ASN A 100 -3.62 7.69 -8.33
N LEU A 101 -3.82 6.38 -8.46
CA LEU A 101 -4.84 5.80 -9.33
C LEU A 101 -6.24 6.17 -8.86
N SER A 102 -6.52 6.10 -7.55
CA SER A 102 -7.79 6.58 -7.00
C SER A 102 -8.01 8.06 -7.29
N ASP A 103 -7.00 8.91 -7.12
CA ASP A 103 -7.09 10.34 -7.43
C ASP A 103 -7.39 10.59 -8.91
N LEU A 104 -6.75 9.83 -9.82
CA LEU A 104 -7.00 9.90 -11.26
C LEU A 104 -8.43 9.46 -11.60
N THR A 105 -8.92 8.38 -11.00
CA THR A 105 -10.31 7.92 -11.18
C THR A 105 -11.30 8.98 -10.70
N PHE A 106 -11.09 9.57 -9.52
CA PHE A 106 -11.96 10.66 -9.02
C PHE A 106 -11.91 11.90 -9.92
N ALA A 107 -10.74 12.26 -10.45
CA ALA A 107 -10.61 13.36 -11.40
C ALA A 107 -11.34 13.08 -12.72
N GLU A 108 -11.27 11.83 -13.21
CA GLU A 108 -11.89 11.42 -14.47
C GLU A 108 -13.41 11.36 -14.37
N ASP A 109 -13.94 10.69 -13.33
CA ASP A 109 -15.38 10.47 -13.13
C ASP A 109 -16.10 11.72 -12.62
N GLY A 110 -15.41 12.52 -11.79
CA GLY A 110 -15.98 13.72 -11.17
C GLY A 110 -16.04 14.94 -12.09
N ASN A 111 -15.35 14.92 -13.24
CA ASN A 111 -15.25 16.07 -14.14
C ASN A 111 -15.58 15.67 -15.58
N PRO A 112 -16.57 16.31 -16.24
CA PRO A 112 -16.88 16.01 -17.63
C PRO A 112 -15.75 16.52 -18.54
N THR A 113 -15.45 15.76 -19.61
CA THR A 113 -14.42 16.12 -20.60
C THR A 113 -14.78 17.36 -21.40
N TYR A 114 -16.07 17.58 -21.63
CA TYR A 114 -16.61 18.74 -22.32
C TYR A 114 -17.60 19.48 -21.42
N VAL A 115 -17.59 20.81 -21.50
CA VAL A 115 -18.53 21.72 -20.83
C VAL A 115 -19.22 22.59 -21.89
N GLY A 116 -20.49 22.92 -21.69
CA GLY A 116 -21.29 23.74 -22.60
C GLY A 116 -22.18 24.70 -21.82
N ALA A 117 -22.61 25.80 -22.46
CA ALA A 117 -23.45 26.82 -21.84
C ALA A 117 -24.90 26.34 -21.75
N GLY A 118 -25.20 25.48 -20.79
CA GLY A 118 -26.57 25.00 -20.55
C GLY A 118 -26.59 23.71 -19.74
N GLU A 119 -26.50 23.81 -18.42
CA GLU A 119 -26.71 22.68 -17.49
C GLU A 119 -28.18 22.22 -17.42
N SER A 120 -29.00 22.54 -18.41
CA SER A 120 -30.37 22.04 -18.48
C SER A 120 -30.35 20.72 -19.24
N LYS A 121 -30.46 19.61 -18.50
CA LYS A 121 -30.49 18.22 -19.00
C LYS A 121 -31.61 17.89 -20.00
N ALA A 122 -32.36 18.87 -20.49
CA ALA A 122 -33.56 18.70 -21.30
C ALA A 122 -33.31 18.69 -22.81
N THR A 123 -32.17 19.20 -23.30
CA THR A 123 -31.89 19.29 -24.74
C THR A 123 -30.42 18.98 -25.04
N PRO A 124 -30.10 17.94 -25.84
CA PRO A 124 -28.73 17.71 -26.25
C PRO A 124 -28.27 18.86 -27.15
N GLU A 125 -27.35 19.69 -26.66
CA GLU A 125 -26.71 20.73 -27.44
C GLU A 125 -25.93 20.13 -28.62
N PRO A 126 -25.96 20.78 -29.80
CA PRO A 126 -25.21 20.34 -30.97
C PRO A 126 -23.71 20.31 -30.68
N ALA A 127 -23.00 19.35 -31.27
CA ALA A 127 -21.60 19.05 -30.97
C ALA A 127 -20.64 20.24 -31.17
N ASN A 128 -21.06 21.28 -31.91
CA ASN A 128 -20.30 22.48 -32.22
C ASN A 128 -20.28 23.54 -31.10
N GLN A 129 -21.07 23.40 -30.03
CA GLN A 129 -21.09 24.33 -28.88
C GLN A 129 -20.40 23.79 -27.62
N ARG A 130 -19.84 22.57 -27.69
CA ARG A 130 -19.11 21.96 -26.58
C ARG A 130 -17.68 22.50 -26.51
N THR A 131 -17.29 22.99 -25.36
CA THR A 131 -15.92 23.46 -25.06
C THR A 131 -15.18 22.43 -24.20
N ILE A 132 -13.87 22.33 -24.35
CA ILE A 132 -13.05 21.38 -23.59
C ILE A 132 -12.93 21.87 -22.14
N ASN A 133 -13.13 20.96 -21.18
CA ASN A 133 -12.91 21.25 -19.76
C ASN A 133 -11.41 21.24 -19.43
N PHE A 134 -10.71 22.34 -19.69
CA PHE A 134 -9.28 22.44 -19.37
C PHE A 134 -8.98 22.28 -17.87
N SER A 135 -9.93 22.55 -16.98
CA SER A 135 -9.75 22.36 -15.53
C SER A 135 -9.57 20.89 -15.18
N LYS A 136 -10.35 19.99 -15.81
CA LYS A 136 -10.17 18.53 -15.68
C LYS A 136 -8.75 18.13 -16.09
N PHE A 137 -8.31 18.54 -17.27
CA PHE A 137 -6.99 18.17 -17.79
C PHE A 137 -5.84 18.73 -16.95
N ARG A 138 -5.99 19.94 -16.38
CA ARG A 138 -5.00 20.49 -15.43
C ARG A 138 -4.94 19.68 -14.14
N LEU A 139 -6.08 19.23 -13.62
CA LEU A 139 -6.13 18.37 -12.43
C LEU A 139 -5.44 17.02 -12.69
N VAL A 140 -5.80 16.34 -13.78
CA VAL A 140 -5.17 15.08 -14.21
C VAL A 140 -3.67 15.26 -14.40
N SER A 141 -3.26 16.32 -15.11
CA SER A 141 -1.85 16.64 -15.34
C SER A 141 -1.09 16.85 -14.03
N SER A 142 -1.67 17.57 -13.06
CA SER A 142 -1.06 17.78 -11.74
C SER A 142 -0.82 16.45 -11.01
N ILE A 143 -1.78 15.52 -11.04
CA ILE A 143 -1.62 14.20 -10.42
C ILE A 143 -0.49 13.42 -11.11
N MET A 144 -0.45 13.40 -12.45
CA MET A 144 0.61 12.71 -13.20
C MET A 144 1.98 13.32 -12.93
N GLN A 145 2.10 14.64 -12.89
CA GLN A 145 3.36 15.33 -12.61
C GLN A 145 3.89 14.99 -11.22
N ASN A 146 3.02 14.84 -10.22
CA ASN A 146 3.44 14.39 -8.89
C ASN A 146 4.08 13.00 -8.92
N VAL A 147 3.54 12.07 -9.70
CA VAL A 147 4.11 10.72 -9.86
C VAL A 147 5.45 10.77 -10.60
N LEU A 148 5.52 11.49 -11.72
CA LEU A 148 6.76 11.63 -12.52
C LEU A 148 7.90 12.25 -11.70
N GLN A 149 7.59 13.23 -10.85
CA GLN A 149 8.59 13.85 -9.98
C GLN A 149 9.18 12.86 -8.96
N LEU A 150 8.43 11.86 -8.52
CA LEU A 150 8.93 10.83 -7.60
C LEU A 150 9.88 9.83 -8.28
N GLN A 151 9.85 9.75 -9.62
CA GLN A 151 10.70 8.86 -10.42
C GLN A 151 12.08 9.45 -10.75
N GLN A 152 12.35 10.71 -10.36
CA GLN A 152 13.59 11.39 -10.72
C GLN A 152 14.82 10.95 -9.91
N GLY A 153 14.61 10.27 -8.78
CA GLY A 153 15.68 9.79 -7.92
C GLY A 153 15.95 8.28 -8.06
N GLU A 154 17.16 7.86 -7.75
CA GLU A 154 17.58 6.46 -7.78
C GLU A 154 17.86 5.92 -6.37
N PHE A 155 17.62 4.62 -6.19
CA PHE A 155 17.93 3.94 -4.94
C PHE A 155 19.39 3.52 -4.92
N ASP A 156 20.15 3.93 -3.89
CA ASP A 156 21.53 3.49 -3.66
C ASP A 156 21.57 2.14 -2.93
N PHE A 157 21.00 1.10 -3.58
CA PHE A 157 21.09 -0.28 -3.10
C PHE A 157 22.07 -1.07 -3.95
N LYS A 158 23.00 -1.75 -3.29
CA LYS A 158 23.82 -2.77 -3.95
C LYS A 158 22.98 -3.99 -4.25
N VAL A 159 22.99 -4.42 -5.50
CA VAL A 159 22.30 -5.64 -5.94
C VAL A 159 23.00 -6.86 -5.33
N ASP A 160 22.24 -7.70 -4.62
CA ASP A 160 22.66 -9.06 -4.26
C ASP A 160 21.95 -10.05 -5.20
N GLU A 161 22.72 -10.64 -6.11
CA GLU A 161 22.21 -11.56 -7.14
C GLU A 161 21.53 -12.80 -6.53
N ARG A 162 21.98 -13.28 -5.37
CA ARG A 162 21.36 -14.44 -4.72
C ARG A 162 19.98 -14.09 -4.20
N VAL A 163 19.83 -12.90 -3.61
CA VAL A 163 18.54 -12.40 -3.13
C VAL A 163 17.60 -12.15 -4.32
N GLN A 164 18.09 -11.52 -5.39
CA GLN A 164 17.30 -11.31 -6.61
C GLN A 164 16.85 -12.63 -7.24
N HIS A 165 17.75 -13.59 -7.38
CA HIS A 165 17.42 -14.91 -7.92
C HIS A 165 16.38 -15.63 -7.05
N PHE A 166 16.54 -15.60 -5.73
CA PHE A 166 15.57 -16.18 -4.81
C PHE A 166 14.18 -15.56 -4.98
N LEU A 167 14.08 -14.23 -4.95
CA LEU A 167 12.80 -13.52 -5.06
C LEU A 167 12.11 -13.71 -6.41
N ARG A 168 12.88 -13.85 -7.50
CA ARG A 168 12.33 -13.97 -8.87
C ARG A 168 12.02 -15.39 -9.30
N VAL A 169 12.81 -16.36 -8.86
CA VAL A 169 12.79 -17.74 -9.42
C VAL A 169 12.39 -18.78 -8.37
N GLN A 170 12.82 -18.61 -7.13
CA GLN A 170 12.62 -19.63 -6.08
C GLN A 170 11.43 -19.33 -5.18
N TRP A 171 10.91 -18.10 -5.21
CA TRP A 171 9.78 -17.69 -4.40
C TRP A 171 8.51 -18.40 -4.85
N THR A 172 7.89 -19.16 -3.95
CA THR A 172 6.60 -19.80 -4.18
C THR A 172 5.50 -19.01 -3.49
N SER A 173 4.45 -18.66 -4.25
CA SER A 173 3.20 -18.14 -3.72
C SER A 173 2.26 -19.29 -3.41
N LEU A 174 1.55 -19.16 -2.30
CA LEU A 174 0.40 -20.01 -1.99
C LEU A 174 -0.86 -19.24 -2.33
N ASP A 175 -1.90 -19.96 -2.74
CA ASP A 175 -3.21 -19.36 -2.91
C ASP A 175 -3.91 -19.10 -1.55
N ASP A 176 -5.05 -18.40 -1.59
CA ASP A 176 -5.80 -18.04 -0.39
C ASP A 176 -6.29 -19.26 0.40
N ALA A 177 -6.64 -20.35 -0.29
CA ALA A 177 -7.13 -21.56 0.35
C ALA A 177 -5.99 -22.30 1.06
N GLU A 178 -4.85 -22.46 0.40
CA GLU A 178 -3.62 -23.04 0.94
C GLU A 178 -3.11 -22.23 2.16
N LEU A 179 -3.10 -20.89 2.06
CA LEU A 179 -2.72 -20.01 3.17
C LEU A 179 -3.63 -20.22 4.39
N TYR A 180 -4.94 -20.27 4.16
CA TYR A 180 -5.92 -20.44 5.23
C TYR A 180 -5.86 -21.84 5.84
N GLU A 181 -5.69 -22.88 5.03
CA GLU A 181 -5.48 -24.25 5.50
C GLU A 181 -4.22 -24.34 6.37
N HIS A 182 -3.10 -23.81 5.90
CA HIS A 182 -1.87 -23.80 6.68
C HIS A 182 -2.03 -23.06 8.01
N SER A 183 -2.71 -21.91 7.98
CA SER A 183 -3.03 -21.14 9.18
C SER A 183 -3.81 -21.97 10.21
N ARG A 184 -4.82 -22.74 9.78
CA ARG A 184 -5.58 -23.64 10.66
C ARG A 184 -4.71 -24.75 11.23
N ASN A 185 -3.80 -25.30 10.43
CA ASN A 185 -2.90 -26.38 10.84
C ASN A 185 -1.90 -25.92 11.92
N VAL A 186 -1.38 -24.69 11.83
CA VAL A 186 -0.41 -24.18 12.81
C VAL A 186 -1.06 -23.59 14.07
N GLU A 187 -2.30 -23.08 13.97
CA GLU A 187 -3.11 -22.63 15.10
C GLU A 187 -4.60 -22.96 14.87
N ALA A 188 -5.05 -24.08 15.45
CA ALA A 188 -6.46 -24.47 15.44
C ALA A 188 -7.35 -23.41 16.12
N ARG A 189 -8.63 -23.34 15.72
CA ARG A 189 -9.60 -22.47 16.41
C ARG A 189 -9.68 -22.91 17.88
N VAL A 190 -9.60 -21.94 18.79
CA VAL A 190 -9.90 -22.19 20.20
C VAL A 190 -11.40 -22.52 20.25
N THR A 191 -11.75 -23.78 20.39
CA THR A 191 -13.10 -24.17 20.79
C THR A 191 -13.26 -23.71 22.22
N SER A 192 -14.08 -22.69 22.44
CA SER A 192 -14.60 -22.39 23.76
C SER A 192 -15.40 -23.60 24.21
N THR A 193 -14.80 -24.46 25.03
CA THR A 193 -15.56 -25.38 25.88
C THR A 193 -16.35 -24.49 26.83
N VAL A 194 -17.62 -24.27 26.49
CA VAL A 194 -18.60 -23.74 27.43
C VAL A 194 -18.79 -24.85 28.46
N GLY A 195 -18.23 -24.65 29.65
CA GLY A 195 -18.46 -25.45 30.84
C GLY A 195 -19.25 -24.62 31.85
#